data_AF-A7SHE6-F1
#
_entry.id   AF-A7SHE6-F1
#
_cell.length_a   1.000
_cell.length_b   1.000
_cell.length_c   1.000
_cell.angle_alpha   90.00
_cell.angle_beta   90.00
_cell.angle_gamma   90.00
#
_symmetry.space_group_name_H-M   'P 1'
#
loop_
_entity.id
_entity.type
_entity.pdbx_description
1 polymer ?
#
loop_
_entity_poly.entity_id
_entity_poly.type
_entity_poly.pdbx_seq_one_letter_code
_entity_poly.pdbx_strand_id
1 'polypeptide(L)' 'QMSVSSLILTWCKDVTEGYKGVNITNFSGSFANGLAFCALIHKFNPDKFDFDSLDPENRHYNFKLAFETGE' A
#
# COMPACT_ATOMS: atom_id res chain seq x y z
N GLN A 1 19.64 2.40 18.38
CA GLN A 1 19.81 2.09 16.94
C GLN A 1 18.44 1.78 16.37
N MET A 2 18.03 2.44 15.28
CA MET A 2 16.78 2.07 14.59
C MET A 2 16.97 0.69 13.92
N SER A 3 15.97 -0.18 14.05
CA SER A 3 15.99 -1.47 13.36
C SER A 3 15.72 -1.28 11.86
N VAL A 4 16.18 -2.22 11.04
CA VAL A 4 15.85 -2.24 9.60
C VAL A 4 14.33 -2.26 9.39
N SER A 5 13.60 -3.04 10.19
CA SER A 5 12.14 -3.08 10.16
C SER A 5 11.51 -1.71 10.41
N SER A 6 12.03 -0.95 11.38
CA SER A 6 11.55 0.41 11.66
C SER A 6 11.83 1.36 10.50
N LEU A 7 13.01 1.27 9.87
CA LEU A 7 13.37 2.09 8.71
C LEU A 7 12.45 1.82 7.51
N ILE A 8 12.19 0.55 7.19
CA ILE A 8 11.27 0.17 6.10
C ILE A 8 9.85 0.64 6.41
N LEU A 9 9.40 0.50 7.65
CA LEU A 9 8.05 0.92 8.03
C LEU A 9 7.87 2.43 7.90
N THR A 10 8.87 3.22 8.29
CA THR A 10 8.89 4.67 8.07
C THR A 10 8.87 4.99 6.59
N TRP A 11 9.71 4.35 5.78
CA TRP A 11 9.69 4.56 4.33
C TRP A 11 8.32 4.26 3.71
N CYS A 12 7.66 3.17 4.10
CA CYS A 12 6.32 2.86 3.61
C CYS A 12 5.32 3.96 3.97
N LYS A 13 5.38 4.51 5.20
CA LYS A 13 4.53 5.63 5.63
C LYS A 13 4.76 6.86 4.76
N ASP A 14 6.01 7.25 4.58
CA ASP A 14 6.37 8.47 3.84
C ASP A 14 5.98 8.37 2.36
N VAL A 15 6.18 7.20 1.74
CA VAL A 15 5.83 6.96 0.33
C VAL A 15 4.32 6.96 0.10
N THR A 16 3.55 6.47 1.06
CA THR A 16 2.09 6.38 0.98
C THR A 16 1.36 7.57 1.61
N GLU A 17 2.08 8.63 2.00
CA GLU A 17 1.47 9.85 2.50
C GLU A 17 0.50 10.44 1.47
N GLY A 18 -0.71 10.78 1.92
CA GLY A 18 -1.78 11.34 1.09
C GLY A 18 -2.72 10.31 0.44
N TYR A 19 -2.41 9.01 0.48
CA TYR A 19 -3.31 7.98 -0.04
C TYR A 19 -4.49 7.73 0.91
N LYS A 20 -5.71 7.98 0.43
CA LYS A 20 -6.93 7.78 1.21
C LYS A 20 -7.08 6.31 1.62
N GLY A 21 -7.43 6.07 2.89
CA GLY A 21 -7.64 4.72 3.41
C GLY A 21 -6.34 3.94 3.71
N VAL A 22 -5.17 4.58 3.59
CA VAL A 22 -3.88 3.97 3.91
C VAL A 22 -3.31 4.63 5.17
N ASN A 23 -3.09 3.82 6.21
CA ASN A 23 -2.40 4.23 7.43
C ASN A 23 -1.50 3.09 7.91
N ILE A 24 -0.21 3.21 7.60
CA ILE A 24 0.78 2.17 7.89
C ILE A 24 1.34 2.35 9.30
N THR A 25 1.09 1.41 10.20
CA THR A 25 1.60 1.42 11.59
C THR A 25 2.32 0.14 11.98
N ASN A 26 2.17 -0.91 11.17
CA ASN A 26 2.83 -2.22 11.32
C ASN A 26 2.84 -2.96 9.97
N PHE A 27 3.51 -4.11 9.89
CA PHE A 27 3.58 -4.92 8.66
C PHE A 27 2.47 -5.98 8.52
N SER A 28 1.48 -5.99 9.41
CA SER A 28 0.38 -6.96 9.40
C SER A 28 -0.95 -6.28 9.12
N GLY A 29 -1.62 -5.76 10.17
CA GLY A 29 -2.93 -5.13 10.08
C GLY A 29 -3.01 -3.99 9.07
N SER A 30 -1.98 -3.15 8.98
CA SER A 30 -1.97 -2.03 8.02
C SER A 30 -1.92 -2.44 6.54
N PHE A 31 -1.51 -3.66 6.25
CA PHE A 31 -1.44 -4.21 4.90
C PHE A 31 -2.58 -5.20 4.61
N ALA A 32 -3.41 -5.51 5.61
CA ALA A 32 -4.34 -6.64 5.57
C ALA A 32 -5.48 -6.50 4.54
N ASN A 33 -5.80 -5.29 4.10
CA ASN A 33 -6.85 -5.03 3.10
C ASN A 33 -6.32 -4.80 1.67
N GLY A 34 -5.00 -4.86 1.47
CA GLY A 34 -4.35 -4.69 0.17
C GLY A 34 -4.09 -3.24 -0.27
N LEU A 35 -4.73 -2.22 0.33
CA LEU A 35 -4.60 -0.83 -0.13
C LEU A 35 -3.18 -0.28 0.03
N ALA A 36 -2.46 -0.66 1.09
CA ALA A 36 -1.07 -0.24 1.27
C ALA A 36 -0.15 -0.74 0.15
N PHE A 37 -0.39 -1.96 -0.38
CA PHE A 37 0.35 -2.46 -1.55
C PHE A 37 -0.02 -1.70 -2.82
N CYS A 38 -1.32 -1.49 -3.07
CA CYS A 38 -1.77 -0.68 -4.19
C CYS A 38 -1.18 0.74 -4.17
N ALA A 39 -1.12 1.39 -3.00
CA ALA A 39 -0.58 2.73 -2.86
C ALA A 39 0.92 2.80 -3.16
N LEU A 40 1.69 1.82 -2.67
CA LEU A 40 3.11 1.72 -2.98
C LEU A 40 3.35 1.57 -4.49
N ILE A 41 2.58 0.72 -5.18
CA ILE A 41 2.70 0.53 -6.64
C ILE A 41 2.28 1.78 -7.40
N HIS A 42 1.12 2.34 -7.08
CA HIS A 42 0.59 3.55 -7.72
C HIS A 42 1.53 4.75 -7.56
N LYS A 43 2.24 4.86 -6.42
CA LYS A 43 3.20 5.94 -6.19
C LYS A 43 4.33 5.97 -7.21
N PHE A 44 4.77 4.80 -7.69
CA PHE A 44 5.82 4.71 -8.71
C PHE A 44 5.24 4.62 -10.13
N ASN A 45 4.03 4.07 -10.28
CA ASN A 45 3.38 3.81 -11.56
C ASN A 45 1.90 4.29 -11.54
N PRO A 46 1.63 5.61 -11.48
CA PRO A 46 0.29 6.14 -11.27
C PRO A 46 -0.70 5.78 -12.39
N ASP A 47 -0.21 5.51 -13.60
CA ASP A 47 -1.06 5.22 -14.76
C ASP A 47 -1.56 3.77 -14.84
N LYS A 48 -1.16 2.88 -13.90
CA LYS A 48 -1.49 1.45 -13.97
C LYS A 48 -2.93 1.12 -13.59
N PHE A 49 -3.52 1.89 -12.67
CA PHE A 49 -4.90 1.74 -12.24
C PHE A 49 -5.34 2.99 -11.47
N ASP A 50 -6.65 3.24 -11.42
CA ASP A 50 -7.22 4.31 -10.61
C ASP A 50 -7.26 3.89 -9.14
N PHE A 51 -6.33 4.42 -8.33
CA PHE A 51 -6.29 4.13 -6.89
C PHE A 51 -7.54 4.64 -6.15
N ASP A 52 -8.10 5.79 -6.54
CA ASP A 52 -9.22 6.41 -5.83
C ASP A 52 -10.52 5.62 -6.00
N SER A 53 -10.58 4.73 -7.00
CA SER A 53 -11.68 3.78 -7.20
C SER A 53 -11.66 2.58 -6.24
N LEU A 54 -10.58 2.37 -5.49
CA LEU A 54 -10.40 1.18 -4.65
C LEU A 54 -11.20 1.27 -3.34
N ASP A 55 -11.74 0.13 -2.91
CA ASP A 55 -12.49 -0.03 -1.67
C ASP A 55 -11.73 -0.94 -0.69
N PRO A 56 -11.49 -0.53 0.57
CA PRO A 56 -10.84 -1.38 1.57
C PRO A 56 -11.58 -2.69 1.86
N GLU A 57 -12.89 -2.77 1.66
CA GLU A 57 -13.67 -4.00 1.87
C GLU A 57 -13.42 -5.04 0.77
N ASN A 58 -12.96 -4.61 -0.40
CA ASN A 58 -12.63 -5.47 -1.54
C ASN A 58 -11.22 -6.07 -1.46
N ARG A 59 -10.86 -6.63 -0.29
CA ARG A 59 -9.52 -7.15 0.02
C ARG A 59 -8.93 -8.04 -1.07
N HIS A 60 -9.69 -9.04 -1.52
CA HIS A 60 -9.21 -10.01 -2.51
C HIS A 60 -8.86 -9.33 -3.84
N TYR A 61 -9.70 -8.38 -4.27
CA TYR A 61 -9.45 -7.60 -5.47
C TYR A 61 -8.20 -6.73 -5.34
N ASN A 62 -8.05 -6.01 -4.22
CA ASN A 62 -6.89 -5.15 -3.99
C ASN A 62 -5.57 -5.94 -4.02
N PHE A 63 -5.53 -7.11 -3.36
CA PHE A 63 -4.35 -7.98 -3.42
C PHE A 63 -4.07 -8.47 -4.84
N LYS A 64 -5.09 -8.97 -5.54
CA LYS A 64 -4.93 -9.46 -6.91
C LYS A 64 -4.37 -8.37 -7.81
N LEU A 65 -4.98 -7.17 -7.78
CA LEU A 65 -4.54 -6.02 -8.55
C LEU A 65 -3.09 -5.63 -8.23
N ALA A 66 -2.73 -5.56 -6.94
CA ALA A 66 -1.38 -5.22 -6.52
C ALA A 66 -0.34 -6.25 -7.02
N PHE A 67 -0.60 -7.54 -6.88
CA PHE A 67 0.32 -8.58 -7.33
C PHE A 67 0.45 -8.61 -8.85
N GLU A 68 -0.66 -8.56 -9.60
CA GLU A 68 -0.65 -8.57 -11.07
C GLU A 68 0.01 -7.32 -11.66
N THR A 69 0.00 -6.19 -10.93
CA THR A 69 0.62 -4.94 -11.40
C THR A 69 2.09 -4.83 -11.00
N GLY A 70 2.48 -5.47 -9.89
CA GLY A 70 3.81 -5.37 -9.29
C GLY A 70 4.83 -6.40 -9.77
N GLU A 71 4.40 -7.45 -10.49
CA GLU A 71 5.28 -8.35 -11.27
C GLU A 71 5.87 -7.67 -12.50
#